data_AF-A0A537N0F1-F1
#
_entry.id   AF-A0A537N0F1-F1
#
_cell.length_a   1.000
_cell.length_b   1.000
_cell.length_c   1.000
_cell.angle_alpha   90.00
_cell.angle_beta   90.00
_cell.angle_gamma   90.00
#
_symmetry.space_group_name_H-M   'P 1'
#
loop_
_entity.id
_entity.type
_entity.pdbx_description
1 polymer ?
#
loop_
_entity_poly.entity_id
_entity_poly.type
_entity_poly.pdbx_seq_one_letter_code
_entity_poly.pdbx_strand_id
1 'polypeptide(L)' 'SKPHNECEQSGRRVLIVDDDADFSASLADLLELRGYTTATAADPRQGIQELTAHVPSVVMIDIRLGRESGVDFLAALLA' A
#
# COMPACT_ATOMS: atom_id res chain seq x y z
N SER A 1 21.81 25.26 -4.94
CA SER A 1 20.57 24.66 -5.44
C SER A 1 20.88 23.30 -6.06
N LYS A 2 20.45 22.21 -5.44
CA LYS A 2 20.53 20.87 -6.02
C LYS A 2 19.12 20.27 -6.06
N PRO A 3 18.68 19.63 -7.15
CA PRO A 3 17.44 18.90 -7.17
C PRO A 3 17.70 17.54 -6.50
N HIS A 4 17.32 17.42 -5.22
CA HIS A 4 17.40 16.15 -4.48
C HIS A 4 16.05 15.40 -4.47
N ASN A 5 15.15 15.68 -5.41
CA ASN A 5 13.72 15.38 -5.19
C ASN A 5 13.16 14.17 -5.92
N GLU A 6 13.89 13.50 -6.82
CA GLU A 6 13.29 12.42 -7.64
C GLU A 6 13.67 11.02 -7.15
N CYS A 7 14.88 10.82 -6.57
CA CYS A 7 15.30 9.50 -6.06
C CYS A 7 14.87 9.21 -4.61
N GLU A 8 14.56 10.22 -3.81
CA GLU A 8 14.12 10.07 -2.40
C GLU A 8 12.60 9.83 -2.26
N GLN A 9 11.82 10.18 -3.28
CA GLN A 9 10.35 10.05 -3.28
C GLN A 9 9.88 8.62 -3.57
N SER A 10 10.65 7.83 -4.33
CA SER A 10 10.28 6.45 -4.67
C SER A 10 10.30 5.51 -3.48
N GLY A 11 11.21 5.75 -2.52
CA GLY A 11 11.40 4.90 -1.34
C GLY A 11 10.36 5.05 -0.23
N ARG A 12 9.39 5.97 -0.38
CA ARG A 12 8.43 6.32 0.69
C ARG A 12 6.98 6.04 0.34
N ARG A 13 6.73 5.26 -0.71
CA ARG A 13 5.37 4.86 -1.10
C ARG A 13 4.97 3.54 -0.45
N VAL A 14 3.87 3.55 0.28
CA VAL A 14 3.31 2.39 1.00
C VAL A 14 1.91 2.10 0.48
N LEU A 15 1.63 0.86 0.12
CA LEU A 15 0.27 0.39 -0.15
C LEU A 15 -0.24 -0.38 1.06
N ILE A 16 -1.42 -0.04 1.55
CA ILE A 16 -2.12 -0.74 2.63
C ILE A 16 -3.30 -1.50 2.00
N VAL A 17 -3.38 -2.80 2.19
CA VAL A 17 -4.47 -3.65 1.71
C VAL A 17 -5.18 -4.23 2.94
N ASP A 18 -6.35 -3.69 3.27
CA ASP A 18 -7.13 -4.02 4.46
C ASP A 18 -8.62 -3.71 4.20
N ASP A 19 -9.54 -4.60 4.56
CA ASP A 19 -10.98 -4.40 4.34
C ASP A 19 -11.63 -3.49 5.40
N ASP A 20 -10.91 -3.16 6.48
CA ASP A 20 -11.29 -2.15 7.46
C ASP A 20 -10.85 -0.75 7.01
N ALA A 21 -11.81 0.03 6.52
CA ALA A 21 -11.60 1.40 6.03
C ALA A 21 -11.14 2.37 7.14
N ASP A 22 -11.61 2.20 8.37
CA ASP A 22 -11.28 3.10 9.48
C ASP A 22 -9.84 2.86 9.96
N PHE A 23 -9.45 1.58 10.02
CA PHE A 23 -8.08 1.19 10.35
C PHE A 23 -7.09 1.63 9.26
N SER A 24 -7.39 1.34 8.00
CA SER A 24 -6.52 1.71 6.87
C SER A 24 -6.35 3.23 6.75
N ALA A 25 -7.40 4.02 6.94
CA ALA A 25 -7.31 5.48 6.99
C ALA A 25 -6.43 5.97 8.16
N SER A 26 -6.65 5.43 9.36
CA SER A 26 -5.87 5.81 10.55
C SER A 26 -4.37 5.49 10.38
N LEU A 27 -4.04 4.36 9.77
CA LEU A 27 -2.67 3.97 9.48
C LEU A 27 -2.06 4.85 8.37
N ALA A 28 -2.83 5.17 7.35
CA ALA A 28 -2.42 6.06 6.27
C ALA A 28 -2.03 7.44 6.82
N ASP A 29 -2.90 8.07 7.62
CA ASP A 29 -2.65 9.37 8.25
C ASP A 29 -1.35 9.38 9.06
N LEU A 30 -1.10 8.32 9.82
CA LEU A 30 0.09 8.18 10.67
C LEU A 30 1.37 7.99 9.83
N LEU A 31 1.31 7.28 8.71
CA LEU A 31 2.43 7.14 7.78
C LEU A 31 2.70 8.44 7.02
N GLU A 32 1.66 9.13 6.56
CA GLU A 32 1.77 10.44 5.92
C GLU A 32 2.39 11.48 6.85
N LEU A 33 2.02 11.47 8.15
CA LEU A 33 2.66 12.32 9.16
C LEU A 33 4.17 12.10 9.28
N ARG A 34 4.66 10.91 8.91
CA ARG A 34 6.09 10.56 8.88
C ARG A 34 6.75 10.79 7.52
N GLY A 35 6.03 11.40 6.58
CA GLY A 35 6.52 11.75 5.25
C GLY A 35 6.50 10.60 4.25
N TYR A 36 5.66 9.58 4.48
CA TYR A 36 5.32 8.58 3.48
C TYR A 36 4.18 9.07 2.59
N THR A 37 4.07 8.49 1.40
CA THR A 37 2.88 8.60 0.55
C THR A 37 2.18 7.27 0.60
N THR A 38 0.89 7.28 0.88
CA THR A 38 0.12 6.05 1.06
C THR A 38 -0.93 5.89 -0.04
N ALA A 39 -1.25 4.64 -0.35
CA ALA A 39 -2.44 4.25 -1.08
C ALA A 39 -3.13 3.15 -0.26
N THR A 40 -4.46 3.09 -0.33
CA THR A 40 -5.26 2.07 0.36
C THR A 40 -6.06 1.25 -0.65
N ALA A 41 -6.26 -0.02 -0.35
CA ALA A 41 -7.09 -0.94 -1.12
C ALA A 41 -7.91 -1.80 -0.15
N ALA A 42 -9.20 -1.96 -0.41
CA ALA A 42 -10.10 -2.74 0.45
C ALA A 42 -10.14 -4.23 0.09
N ASP A 43 -9.59 -4.60 -1.08
CA ASP A 43 -9.62 -5.96 -1.59
C ASP A 43 -8.41 -6.25 -2.49
N PRO A 44 -8.12 -7.54 -2.76
CA PRO A 44 -7.02 -7.94 -3.64
C PRO A 44 -7.05 -7.34 -5.04
N ARG A 45 -8.22 -7.10 -5.64
CA ARG A 45 -8.31 -6.54 -7.00
C ARG A 45 -7.90 -5.07 -7.00
N GLN A 46 -8.38 -4.31 -6.02
CA GLN A 46 -7.92 -2.93 -5.81
C GLN A 46 -6.42 -2.91 -5.52
N GLY A 47 -5.92 -3.85 -4.71
CA GLY A 47 -4.49 -3.98 -4.43
C GLY A 47 -3.63 -4.12 -5.70
N ILE A 48 -4.03 -4.96 -6.66
CA ILE A 48 -3.34 -5.09 -7.96
C ILE A 48 -3.36 -3.78 -8.76
N GLN A 49 -4.51 -3.09 -8.78
CA GLN A 49 -4.64 -1.81 -9.49
C GLN A 49 -3.69 -0.77 -8.90
N GLU A 50 -3.65 -0.68 -7.57
CA GLU A 50 -2.78 0.25 -6.83
C GLU A 50 -1.30 -0.07 -7.00
N LEU A 51 -0.93 -1.36 -7.03
CA LEU A 51 0.44 -1.79 -7.31
C LEU A 51 0.94 -1.29 -8.66
N THR A 52 0.07 -1.33 -9.67
CA THR A 52 0.41 -0.91 -11.03
C THR A 52 0.44 0.61 -11.16
N ALA A 53 -0.50 1.30 -10.52
CA ALA A 53 -0.64 2.75 -10.61
C ALA A 53 0.40 3.52 -9.78
N HIS A 54 0.69 3.05 -8.56
CA HIS A 54 1.47 3.81 -7.58
C HIS A 54 2.87 3.25 -7.32
N VAL A 55 3.19 2.05 -7.82
CA VAL A 55 4.51 1.41 -7.71
C VAL A 55 5.11 1.58 -6.30
N PRO A 56 4.43 1.02 -5.27
CA PRO A 56 4.84 1.18 -3.88
C PRO A 56 6.17 0.45 -3.61
N SER A 57 6.94 0.98 -2.67
CA SER A 57 8.16 0.31 -2.18
C SER A 57 7.87 -0.74 -1.12
N VAL A 58 6.75 -0.58 -0.40
CA VAL A 58 6.31 -1.48 0.67
C VAL A 58 4.81 -1.72 0.52
N VAL A 59 4.39 -2.96 0.71
CA VAL A 59 2.98 -3.35 0.78
C VAL A 59 2.70 -3.93 2.16
N MET A 60 1.70 -3.39 2.85
CA MET A 60 1.16 -3.91 4.09
C MET A 60 -0.18 -4.57 3.76
N ILE A 61 -0.29 -5.87 4.01
CA ILE A 61 -1.48 -6.67 3.64
C ILE A 61 -2.03 -7.28 4.92
N ASP A 62 -3.32 -7.09 5.19
CA ASP A 62 -3.98 -7.89 6.20
C ASP A 62 -4.16 -9.34 5.72
N ILE A 63 -3.93 -10.28 6.64
CA ILE A 63 -4.07 -11.71 6.35
C ILE A 63 -5.54 -12.06 6.10
N ARG A 64 -6.49 -11.34 6.72
CA ARG A 64 -7.93 -11.61 6.66
C ARG A 64 -8.67 -10.49 5.93
N LEU A 65 -8.52 -10.45 4.61
CA LEU A 65 -9.27 -9.55 3.72
C LEU A 65 -10.72 -10.04 3.50
N GLY A 66 -11.54 -9.95 4.55
CA GLY A 66 -12.95 -10.35 4.51
C GLY A 66 -13.16 -11.83 4.16
N ARG A 67 -13.52 -12.10 2.88
CA ARG A 67 -13.74 -13.46 2.34
C ARG A 67 -12.53 -14.07 1.66
N GLU A 68 -11.53 -13.26 1.33
CA GLU A 68 -10.31 -13.69 0.63
C GLU A 68 -9.13 -13.67 1.62
N SER A 69 -8.14 -14.54 1.40
CA SER A 69 -6.92 -14.56 2.23
C SER A 69 -5.89 -13.61 1.62
N GLY A 70 -5.32 -12.72 2.43
CA GLY A 70 -4.22 -11.85 1.99
C GLY A 70 -2.97 -12.64 1.53
N VAL A 71 -2.86 -13.90 1.95
CA VAL A 71 -1.80 -14.81 1.49
C VAL A 71 -2.00 -15.23 0.03
N ASP A 72 -3.23 -15.44 -0.41
CA ASP A 72 -3.54 -15.80 -1.80
C ASP A 72 -3.23 -14.63 -2.74
N PHE A 73 -3.52 -13.40 -2.28
CA PHE A 73 -3.13 -12.17 -2.97
C PHE A 73 -1.59 -12.05 -3.10
N LEU A 74 -0.85 -12.31 -2.03
CA LEU A 74 0.61 -12.31 -2.07
C LEU A 74 1.15 -13.39 -3.04
N ALA A 75 0.56 -14.58 -3.05
CA ALA A 75 0.93 -15.64 -3.97
C ALA A 75 0.70 -15.25 -5.44
N ALA A 76 -0.40 -14.56 -5.75
CA ALA A 76 -0.69 -14.05 -7.09
C ALA A 76 0.30 -12.97 -7.54
N LEU A 77 0.91 -12.22 -6.61
CA LEU A 77 1.89 -11.19 -6.93
C LEU A 77 3.31 -11.75 -7.20
N LEU A 78 3.62 -12.92 -6.64
CA LEU A 78 4.93 -13.57 -6.75
C LEU A 78 5.01 -14.61 -7.87
N ALA A 79 3.89 -14.90 -8.54
CA ALA A 79 3.79 -15.82 -9.67
C ALA A 79 4.13 -15.15 -11.00
#